data_AF-A0A954SXB8-F1
#
_entry.id   AF-A0A954SXB8-F1
#
_cell.length_a   1.000
_cell.length_b   1.000
_cell.length_c   1.000
_cell.angle_alpha   90.00
_cell.angle_beta   90.00
_cell.angle_gamma   90.00
#
_symmetry.space_group_name_H-M   'P 1'
#
loop_
_entity.id
_entity.type
_entity.pdbx_description
1 polymer ?
#
loop_
_entity_poly.entity_id
_entity_poly.type
_entity_poly.pdbx_seq_one_letter_code
_entity_poly.pdbx_strand_id
1 'polypeptide(L)'
;MQPDDELCLCFHVTRRKVENHLRLNRVVRASQLAECYGAGTGCGWCRPFLIRLFEAAQAAAKANEPATADLPDAADYAHGRAAHVRSGGGVPPQGATPLPESPLPESQSQDPSRHADEDGSS
;
A
#
# COMPACT_ATOMS: atom_id res chain seq x y z
N MET A 1 -4.88 3.33 2.98
CA MET A 1 -5.06 2.97 1.55
C MET A 1 -6.51 2.61 1.30
N GLN A 2 -7.01 2.96 0.12
CA GLN A 2 -8.35 2.67 -0.38
C GLN A 2 -8.47 1.22 -0.88
N PRO A 3 -9.69 0.68 -1.07
CA PRO A 3 -9.86 -0.70 -1.52
C PRO A 3 -9.29 -0.98 -2.92
N ASP A 4 -9.22 0.02 -3.79
CA ASP A 4 -8.65 -0.14 -5.15
C ASP A 4 -7.13 -0.01 -5.21
N ASP A 5 -6.49 0.41 -4.12
CA ASP A 5 -5.04 0.52 -4.08
C ASP A 5 -4.38 -0.86 -4.05
N GLU A 6 -3.22 -0.96 -4.70
CA GLU A 6 -2.41 -2.18 -4.73
C GLU A 6 -1.80 -2.47 -3.36
N LEU A 7 -2.30 -3.53 -2.72
CA LEU A 7 -1.67 -4.07 -1.52
C LEU A 7 -0.42 -4.87 -1.88
N CYS A 8 -0.47 -5.67 -2.94
CA CYS A 8 0.71 -6.36 -3.45
C CYS A 8 1.24 -5.67 -4.72
N LEU A 9 2.15 -4.71 -4.52
CA LEU A 9 2.88 -3.98 -5.57
C LEU A 9 3.80 -4.85 -6.45
N CYS A 10 3.94 -6.15 -6.13
CA CYS A 10 4.68 -7.09 -6.99
C CYS A 10 3.80 -7.75 -8.05
N PHE A 11 2.51 -7.98 -7.74
CA PHE A 11 1.60 -8.76 -8.56
C PHE A 11 0.28 -8.04 -8.82
N HIS A 12 0.23 -6.73 -8.59
CA HIS A 12 -0.92 -5.85 -8.84
C HIS A 12 -2.22 -6.36 -8.19
N VAL A 13 -2.10 -6.82 -6.94
CA VAL A 13 -3.23 -7.30 -6.14
C VAL A 13 -3.74 -6.16 -5.27
N THR A 14 -4.95 -5.70 -5.56
CA THR A 14 -5.60 -4.63 -4.79
C THR A 14 -6.09 -5.12 -3.43
N ARG A 15 -6.22 -4.20 -2.47
CA ARG A 15 -6.82 -4.48 -1.17
C ARG A 15 -8.18 -5.17 -1.31
N ARG A 16 -9.05 -4.70 -2.21
CA ARG A 16 -10.37 -5.28 -2.48
C ARG A 16 -10.28 -6.72 -2.99
N LYS A 17 -9.31 -7.04 -3.85
CA LYS A 17 -9.11 -8.43 -4.32
C LYS A 17 -8.80 -9.36 -3.14
N VAL A 18 -7.95 -8.92 -2.20
CA VAL A 18 -7.61 -9.69 -1.00
C VAL A 18 -8.82 -9.86 -0.08
N GLU A 19 -9.53 -8.78 0.23
CA GLU A 19 -10.74 -8.81 1.08
C GLU A 19 -11.82 -9.74 0.48
N ASN A 20 -12.04 -9.65 -0.84
CA ASN A 20 -12.95 -10.55 -1.54
C ASN A 20 -12.48 -12.00 -1.48
N HIS A 21 -11.18 -12.24 -1.68
CA HIS A 21 -10.61 -13.59 -1.62
C HIS A 21 -10.79 -14.22 -0.23
N LEU A 22 -10.53 -13.47 0.84
CA LEU A 22 -10.75 -13.88 2.23
C LEU A 22 -12.22 -14.28 2.47
N ARG A 23 -13.16 -13.45 2.01
CA ARG A 23 -14.59 -13.69 2.18
C ARG A 23 -15.10 -14.91 1.39
N LEU A 24 -14.69 -15.04 0.12
CA LEU A 24 -15.24 -16.04 -0.79
C LEU A 24 -14.61 -17.43 -0.59
N ASN A 25 -13.31 -17.49 -0.27
CA ASN A 25 -12.57 -18.76 -0.22
C ASN A 25 -12.45 -19.34 1.20
N ARG A 26 -13.04 -18.68 2.21
CA ARG A 26 -13.01 -19.10 3.62
C ARG A 26 -11.59 -19.51 4.07
N VAL A 27 -10.64 -18.63 3.77
CA VAL A 27 -9.23 -18.84 4.09
C VAL A 27 -9.08 -19.17 5.58
N VAL A 28 -8.39 -20.25 5.90
CA VAL A 28 -8.20 -20.73 7.28
C VAL A 28 -6.85 -20.31 7.84
N ARG A 29 -5.86 -20.11 6.96
CA ARG A 29 -4.50 -19.69 7.33
C ARG A 29 -4.03 -18.56 6.43
N ALA A 30 -3.35 -17.57 7.02
CA ALA A 30 -2.79 -16.45 6.27
C ALA A 30 -1.84 -16.87 5.13
N SER A 31 -1.17 -18.01 5.23
CA SER A 31 -0.30 -18.54 4.16
C SER A 31 -1.04 -18.82 2.86
N GLN A 32 -2.34 -19.11 2.90
CA GLN A 32 -3.16 -19.35 1.71
C GLN A 32 -3.41 -18.07 0.91
N LEU A 33 -3.10 -16.88 1.45
CA LEU A 33 -3.17 -15.64 0.68
C LEU A 33 -2.21 -15.62 -0.52
N ALA A 34 -1.21 -16.51 -0.56
CA ALA A 34 -0.41 -16.74 -1.76
C ALA A 34 -1.24 -17.26 -2.94
N GLU A 35 -2.39 -17.92 -2.69
CA GLU A 35 -3.35 -18.35 -3.72
C GLU A 35 -4.13 -17.16 -4.32
N CYS A 36 -4.10 -15.99 -3.65
CA CYS A 36 -4.63 -14.74 -4.18
C CYS A 36 -3.62 -14.10 -5.15
N TYR A 37 -3.56 -14.63 -6.37
CA TYR A 37 -2.71 -14.11 -7.46
C TYR A 37 -1.21 -14.02 -7.09
N GLY A 38 -0.71 -14.87 -6.19
CA GLY A 38 0.69 -14.85 -5.74
C GLY A 38 0.99 -13.83 -4.65
N ALA A 39 0.00 -13.16 -4.05
CA ALA A 39 0.25 -12.12 -3.05
C ALA A 39 1.19 -12.60 -1.92
N GLY A 40 2.27 -11.86 -1.69
CA GLY A 40 3.27 -12.16 -0.66
C GLY A 40 4.45 -13.03 -1.11
N THR A 41 4.47 -13.59 -2.32
CA THR A 41 5.59 -14.44 -2.79
C THR A 41 6.74 -13.67 -3.48
N GLY A 42 6.55 -12.37 -3.78
CA GLY A 42 7.58 -11.49 -4.35
C GLY A 42 8.53 -10.93 -3.28
N CYS A 43 8.66 -9.60 -3.20
CA CYS A 43 9.55 -8.94 -2.23
C CYS A 43 9.12 -9.08 -0.74
N GLY A 44 7.98 -9.69 -0.45
CA GLY A 44 7.52 -9.96 0.92
C GLY A 44 6.97 -8.76 1.72
N TRP A 45 7.14 -7.52 1.26
CA TRP A 45 6.68 -6.31 1.95
C TRP A 45 5.21 -6.36 2.38
N CYS A 46 4.33 -6.93 1.55
CA CYS A 46 2.90 -6.97 1.85
C CYS A 46 2.48 -8.04 2.87
N ARG A 47 3.36 -8.96 3.29
CA ARG A 47 3.01 -10.08 4.16
C ARG A 47 2.42 -9.66 5.51
N PRO A 48 2.98 -8.69 6.26
CA PRO A 48 2.38 -8.26 7.53
C PRO A 48 0.98 -7.68 7.34
N PHE A 49 0.75 -6.97 6.23
CA PHE A 49 -0.54 -6.35 5.93
C PHE A 49 -1.59 -7.37 5.47
N LEU A 50 -1.17 -8.41 4.73
CA LEU A 50 -1.99 -9.57 4.40
C LEU A 50 -2.47 -10.28 5.68
N ILE A 51 -1.58 -10.47 6.67
CA ILE A 51 -1.92 -11.06 7.97
C ILE A 51 -2.94 -10.17 8.71
N ARG A 52 -2.73 -8.86 8.77
CA ARG A 52 -3.68 -7.93 9.41
C ARG A 52 -5.07 -7.99 8.78
N LEU A 53 -5.16 -8.03 7.45
CA LEU A 53 -6.44 -8.17 6.74
C LEU A 53 -7.11 -9.52 7.05
N PHE A 54 -6.33 -10.60 7.09
CA PHE A 54 -6.83 -11.91 7.50
C PHE A 54 -7.39 -11.88 8.93
N GLU A 55 -6.64 -11.35 9.89
CA GLU A 55 -7.07 -11.24 11.29
C GLU A 55 -8.33 -10.39 11.43
N ALA A 56 -8.39 -9.24 10.76
CA ALA A 56 -9.57 -8.38 10.73
C ALA A 56 -10.80 -9.10 10.14
N ALA A 57 -10.62 -9.85 9.04
CA ALA A 57 -11.69 -10.64 8.44
C ALA A 57 -12.20 -11.75 9.37
N GLN A 58 -11.29 -12.43 10.08
CA GLN A 58 -11.64 -13.49 11.03
C GLN A 58 -12.38 -12.93 12.25
N ALA A 59 -11.97 -11.78 12.77
CA ALA A 59 -12.64 -11.10 13.86
C ALA A 59 -14.05 -10.63 13.46
N ALA A 60 -14.15 -10.00 12.28
CA ALA A 60 -15.41 -9.55 11.68
C ALA A 60 -16.40 -10.70 11.48
N ALA A 61 -15.94 -11.84 10.95
CA ALA A 61 -16.79 -13.02 10.76
C ALA A 61 -17.33 -13.58 12.08
N LYS A 62 -16.56 -13.51 13.18
CA LYS A 62 -17.01 -13.94 14.52
C LYS A 62 -17.99 -12.96 15.14
N ALA A 63 -17.78 -11.66 14.94
CA ALA A 63 -18.61 -10.60 15.50
C ALA A 63 -19.87 -10.30 14.65
N ASN A 64 -19.94 -10.82 13.42
CA ASN A 64 -20.94 -10.46 12.41
C ASN A 64 -20.96 -8.95 12.08
N GLU A 65 -19.77 -8.34 12.02
CA GLU A 65 -19.54 -6.92 11.79
C GLU A 65 -18.67 -6.72 10.54
N PRO A 66 -18.64 -5.52 9.92
CA PRO A 66 -17.74 -5.25 8.81
C PRO A 66 -16.26 -5.30 9.25
N ALA A 67 -15.40 -5.89 8.41
CA ALA A 67 -13.98 -5.94 8.68
C ALA A 67 -13.32 -4.56 8.51
N THR A 68 -12.62 -4.11 9.54
CA THR A 68 -11.83 -2.87 9.52
C THR A 68 -10.38 -3.20 9.82
N ALA A 69 -9.48 -2.84 8.90
CA ALA A 69 -8.04 -2.95 9.10
C ALA A 69 -7.40 -1.57 8.96
N ASP A 70 -6.55 -1.22 9.93
CA ASP A 70 -5.73 -0.02 9.86
C ASP A 70 -4.55 -0.26 8.90
N LEU A 71 -4.54 0.48 7.80
CA LEU A 71 -3.56 0.36 6.72
C LEU A 71 -3.09 1.76 6.29
N PRO A 72 -1.78 1.97 6.10
CA PRO A 72 -1.22 3.26 5.69
C PRO A 72 -1.79 3.70 4.34
N ASP A 73 -1.69 4.97 3.99
CA ASP A 73 -2.01 5.44 2.63
C ASP A 73 -1.10 4.79 1.58
N ALA A 74 -1.51 4.87 0.32
CA ALA A 74 -0.81 4.17 -0.76
C ALA A 74 0.60 4.73 -1.02
N ALA A 75 0.82 6.04 -0.81
CA ALA A 75 2.11 6.66 -1.05
C ALA A 75 3.11 6.23 0.04
N ASP A 76 2.74 6.35 1.32
CA ASP A 76 3.57 5.89 2.45
C ASP A 76 3.86 4.39 2.35
N TYR A 77 2.86 3.62 1.92
CA TYR A 77 3.01 2.19 1.69
C TYR A 77 4.07 1.87 0.61
N ALA A 78 4.05 2.58 -0.51
CA ALA A 78 5.01 2.41 -1.60
C ALA A 78 6.43 2.84 -1.19
N HIS A 79 6.56 3.92 -0.43
CA HIS A 79 7.85 4.36 0.12
C HIS A 79 8.42 3.35 1.11
N GLY A 80 7.59 2.81 2.00
CA GLY A 80 7.97 1.75 2.92
C GLY A 80 8.49 0.51 2.18
N ARG A 81 7.83 0.12 1.08
CA ARG A 81 8.32 -0.95 0.21
C ARG A 81 9.70 -0.63 -0.38
N ALA A 82 9.90 0.59 -0.87
CA ALA A 82 11.19 0.99 -1.44
C ALA A 82 12.31 0.88 -0.41
N ALA A 83 12.08 1.33 0.83
CA ALA A 83 13.02 1.15 1.92
C ALA A 83 13.31 -0.34 2.20
N HIS A 84 12.25 -1.16 2.30
CA HIS A 84 12.35 -2.61 2.53
C HIS A 84 13.15 -3.34 1.45
N VAL A 85 12.93 -3.02 0.18
CA VAL A 85 13.69 -3.64 -0.92
C VAL A 85 15.14 -3.20 -0.89
N ARG A 86 15.41 -1.90 -0.68
CA ARG A 86 16.77 -1.35 -0.59
C ARG A 86 17.57 -1.92 0.59
N SER A 87 16.90 -2.29 1.69
CA SER A 87 17.54 -2.93 2.84
C SER A 87 17.71 -4.44 2.71
N GLY A 88 17.36 -5.04 1.57
CA GLY A 88 17.54 -6.48 1.31
C GLY A 88 16.38 -7.38 1.74
N GLY A 89 15.20 -6.81 2.02
CA GLY A 89 14.02 -7.56 2.45
C GLY A 89 13.36 -8.47 1.39
N GLY A 90 13.90 -8.49 0.17
CA GLY A 90 13.46 -9.33 -0.94
C GLY A 90 13.54 -8.60 -2.28
N VAL A 91 13.61 -9.35 -3.38
CA VAL A 91 13.72 -8.80 -4.73
C VAL A 91 12.34 -8.81 -5.41
N PRO A 92 11.83 -7.67 -5.90
CA PRO A 92 10.60 -7.66 -6.66
C PRO A 92 10.79 -8.36 -8.02
N PRO A 93 9.78 -9.11 -8.50
CA PRO A 93 9.85 -9.78 -9.80
C PRO A 93 9.82 -8.77 -10.96
N GLN A 94 10.15 -9.24 -12.16
CA GLN A 94 10.01 -8.45 -13.38
C GLN A 94 8.55 -8.01 -13.56
N GLY A 95 8.36 -6.74 -13.94
CA GLY A 95 7.03 -6.15 -14.16
C GLY A 95 6.32 -5.66 -12.90
N ALA A 96 6.92 -5.79 -11.72
CA ALA A 96 6.39 -5.21 -10.49
C ALA A 96 6.30 -3.68 -10.57
N THR A 97 5.38 -3.09 -9.80
CA THR A 97 5.25 -1.63 -9.67
C THR A 97 6.62 -1.02 -9.31
N PRO A 98 7.08 0.01 -10.07
CA PRO A 98 8.37 0.64 -9.83
C PRO A 98 8.53 1.14 -8.40
N LEU A 99 9.76 1.10 -7.88
CA LEU A 99 10.06 1.66 -6.57
C LEU A 99 10.11 3.19 -6.68
N PRO A 100 9.41 3.95 -5.82
CA PRO A 100 9.58 5.39 -5.79
C PRO A 100 11.03 5.78 -5.48
N GLU A 101 11.53 6.77 -6.23
CA GLU A 101 12.78 7.48 -5.93
C GLU A 101 12.59 8.34 -4.67
N SER A 102 13.64 8.59 -3.90
CA SER A 102 13.55 9.32 -2.63
C SER A 102 14.07 10.76 -2.77
N PRO A 103 13.45 11.79 -2.15
CA PRO A 103 12.06 11.90 -1.69
C PRO A 103 11.19 12.77 -2.61
N LEU A 104 9.87 12.69 -2.39
CA LEU A 104 8.83 13.50 -3.05
C LEU A 104 9.21 14.99 -3.12
N PRO A 105 8.90 15.71 -4.23
CA PRO A 105 8.94 17.17 -4.20
C PRO A 105 7.95 17.66 -3.15
N GLU A 106 8.40 18.56 -2.27
CA GLU A 106 7.55 19.32 -1.35
C GLU A 106 6.38 19.90 -2.15
N SER A 107 5.21 19.29 -2.02
CA SER A 107 4.01 19.87 -2.59
C SER A 107 3.71 21.14 -1.78
N GLN A 108 3.93 22.29 -2.43
CA GLN A 108 3.26 23.55 -2.13
C GLN A 108 3.71 24.27 -0.85
N SER A 109 4.95 24.77 -0.83
CA SER A 109 5.19 26.07 -0.21
C SER A 109 4.84 27.12 -1.26
N GLN A 110 3.58 27.55 -1.32
CA GLN A 110 3.28 28.85 -1.90
C GLN A 110 4.08 29.86 -1.08
N ASP A 111 5.09 30.47 -1.69
CA ASP A 111 5.72 31.67 -1.17
C ASP A 111 4.92 32.85 -1.72
N PRO A 112 4.03 33.49 -0.93
CA PRO A 112 3.32 34.67 -1.37
C PRO A 112 4.18 35.94 -1.37
N SER A 113 5.51 35.89 -1.14
CA SER A 113 6.32 37.11 -0.91
C SER A 113 6.93 37.74 -2.16
N ARG A 114 6.44 37.47 -3.36
CA ARG A 114 6.82 38.21 -4.57
C ARG A 114 5.59 38.78 -5.25
N HIS A 115 5.27 40.03 -4.94
CA HIS A 115 4.41 41.05 -5.59
C HIS A 115 3.92 41.92 -4.41
N ALA A 116 4.19 43.22 -4.23
CA ALA A 116 4.58 44.34 -5.07
C ALA A 116 5.67 45.15 -4.30
N ASP A 117 6.48 46.06 -4.86
CA ASP A 117 6.11 47.26 -5.61
C ASP A 117 7.24 47.65 -6.58
N GLU A 118 6.95 47.56 -7.88
CA GLU A 118 7.56 48.40 -8.91
C GLU A 118 6.46 49.35 -9.40
N ASP A 119 6.43 50.55 -8.83
CA ASP A 119 5.94 51.78 -9.44
C ASP A 119 6.90 52.85 -8.88
N GLY A 120 7.72 53.57 -9.62
CA GLY A 120 7.51 54.09 -10.96
C GLY A 120 7.89 55.57 -10.90
N SER A 121 9.04 55.91 -11.49
CA SER A 121 9.46 57.22 -12.03
C SER A 121 8.84 58.52 -11.48
N SER A 122 9.67 59.39 -10.91
CA SER A 122 10.12 60.68 -11.52
C SER A 122 11.11 61.41 -10.62
#